data_AF-A0A7V5R9B3-F1
#
_entry.id   AF-A0A7V5R9B3-F1
#
_cell.length_a   1.000
_cell.length_b   1.000
_cell.length_c   1.000
_cell.angle_alpha   90.00
_cell.angle_beta   90.00
_cell.angle_gamma   90.00
#
_symmetry.space_group_name_H-M   'P 1'
#
loop_
_entity.id
_entity.type
_entity.pdbx_description
1 polymer ?
#
loop_
_entity_poly.entity_id
_entity_poly.type
_entity_poly.pdbx_seq_one_letter_code
_entity_poly.pdbx_strand_id
1 'polypeptide(L)' 'MATKVGEKYRCEICGNEVEVIHAGGGTLVCCGKPMELKD' A
#
# COMPACT_ATOMS: atom_id res chain seq x y z
N MET A 1 4.53 9.49 -4.82
CA MET A 1 3.13 9.94 -4.65
C MET A 1 2.80 9.79 -3.18
N ALA A 2 2.10 10.76 -2.59
CA ALA A 2 1.70 10.64 -1.20
C ALA A 2 0.49 9.69 -1.06
N THR A 3 0.51 8.82 -0.06
CA THR A 3 -0.64 8.01 0.35
C THR A 3 -1.70 8.89 1.01
N LYS A 4 -2.94 8.43 1.01
CA LYS A 4 -4.08 9.04 1.71
C LYS A 4 -4.64 8.08 2.73
N VAL A 5 -5.15 8.63 3.84
CA VAL A 5 -5.83 7.84 4.86
C VAL A 5 -7.05 7.14 4.26
N GLY A 6 -7.20 5.85 4.55
CA GLY A 6 -8.27 4.98 4.05
C GLY A 6 -7.95 4.24 2.74
N GLU A 7 -6.83 4.57 2.06
CA GLU A 7 -6.39 3.78 0.90
C GLU A 7 -6.02 2.35 1.33
N LYS A 8 -6.51 1.36 0.59
CA LYS A 8 -6.16 -0.05 0.81
C LYS A 8 -5.12 -0.49 -0.20
N TYR A 9 -4.16 -1.28 0.24
CA TYR A 9 -3.10 -1.80 -0.61
C TYR A 9 -2.95 -3.30 -0.46
N ARG A 10 -2.68 -3.97 -1.58
CA ARG A 10 -2.43 -5.42 -1.64
C ARG A 10 -1.09 -5.74 -2.28
N CYS A 11 -0.38 -6.70 -1.69
CA CYS A 11 0.79 -7.31 -2.32
C CYS A 11 0.34 -8.46 -3.21
N GLU A 12 0.57 -8.36 -4.51
CA GLU A 12 0.22 -9.42 -5.48
C GLU A 12 1.11 -10.67 -5.41
N ILE A 13 2.18 -10.66 -4.60
CA ILE A 13 3.07 -11.82 -4.41
C ILE A 13 2.63 -12.69 -3.22
N CYS A 14 2.52 -12.09 -2.03
CA CYS A 14 2.21 -12.83 -0.79
C CYS A 14 0.75 -12.68 -0.33
N GLY A 15 -0.02 -11.78 -0.96
CA GLY A 15 -1.42 -11.53 -0.61
C GLY A 15 -1.64 -10.63 0.60
N ASN A 16 -0.58 -10.02 1.17
CA ASN A 16 -0.72 -9.13 2.32
C ASN A 16 -1.56 -7.88 1.96
N GLU A 17 -2.52 -7.54 2.82
CA GLU A 17 -3.42 -6.40 2.66
C GLU A 17 -3.28 -5.44 3.84
N VAL A 18 -3.18 -4.14 3.56
CA VAL A 18 -3.01 -3.09 4.57
C VAL A 18 -3.87 -1.88 4.24
N GLU A 19 -4.29 -1.14 5.26
CA GLU A 19 -4.99 0.13 5.13
C GLU A 19 -4.11 1.28 5.65
N VAL A 20 -4.08 2.39 4.93
CA VAL A 20 -3.34 3.58 5.34
C VAL A 20 -4.09 4.30 6.45
N ILE A 21 -3.55 4.27 7.67
CA ILE A 21 -4.11 5.02 8.81
C ILE A 21 -3.49 6.42 8.96
N HIS A 22 -2.33 6.67 8.35
CA HIS A 22 -1.64 7.96 8.34
C HIS A 22 -0.97 8.18 6.98
N ALA A 23 -1.18 9.36 6.39
CA ALA A 23 -0.60 9.72 5.09
C ALA A 23 0.93 9.88 5.17
N GLY A 24 1.62 9.50 4.09
CA GLY A 24 3.07 9.67 3.94
C GLY A 24 3.48 9.78 2.47
N GLY A 25 4.64 10.38 2.19
CA GLY A 25 5.10 10.65 0.82
C GLY A 25 5.73 9.46 0.08
N GLY A 26 5.90 8.31 0.75
CA GLY A 26 6.62 7.15 0.26
C GLY A 26 5.75 6.13 -0.49
N THR A 27 6.39 5.26 -1.26
CA THR A 27 5.74 4.12 -1.91
C THR A 27 5.73 2.92 -0.97
N LEU A 28 4.57 2.29 -0.78
CA LEU A 28 4.47 1.04 -0.02
C LEU A 28 5.09 -0.11 -0.81
N VAL A 29 6.03 -0.82 -0.19
CA VAL A 29 6.76 -1.94 -0.80
C VAL A 29 6.59 -3.17 0.07
N CYS A 30 6.21 -4.29 -0.55
CA CYS A 30 6.14 -5.60 0.07
C CYS A 30 6.75 -6.63 -0.89
N CYS A 31 7.52 -7.59 -0.37
CA CYS A 31 8.24 -8.58 -1.19
C CYS A 31 9.15 -7.96 -2.27
N GLY A 32 9.71 -6.78 -2.00
CA GLY A 32 10.62 -6.08 -2.93
C GLY A 32 9.94 -5.42 -4.13
N LYS A 33 8.59 -5.37 -4.18
CA LYS A 33 7.82 -4.67 -5.22
C LYS A 33 6.86 -3.64 -4.63
N PRO A 34 6.53 -2.57 -5.37
CA PRO A 34 5.42 -1.68 -5.00
C PRO A 34 4.12 -2.47 -4.82
N MET A 35 3.35 -2.14 -3.78
CA MET A 35 2.02 -2.69 -3.57
C MET A 35 1.00 -2.03 -4.52
N GLU A 36 -0.08 -2.74 -4.84
CA GLU A 36 -1.18 -2.20 -5.66
C GLU A 36 -2.22 -1.52 -4.80
N LEU A 37 -2.68 -0.34 -5.21
CA LEU A 37 -3.84 0.33 -4.62
C LEU A 37 -5.11 -0.47 -4.97
N LYS A 38 -5.93 -0.75 -3.96
CA LYS A 38 -7.24 -1.39 -4.05
C LYS A 38 -8.31 -0.46 -3.46
N ASP A 39 -9.56 -0.75 -3.76
CA ASP A 39 -10.74 0.03 -3.34
C ASP A 39 -10.95 0.10 -1.81
#